data_AF-A0A957FZV5-F1
#
_entry.id   AF-A0A957FZV5-F1
#
_cell.length_a   1.000
_cell.length_b   1.000
_cell.length_c   1.000
_cell.angle_alpha   90.00
_cell.angle_beta   90.00
_cell.angle_gamma   90.00
#
_symmetry.space_group_name_H-M   'P 1'
#
loop_
_entity.id
_entity.type
_entity.pdbx_description
1 polymer ?
#
loop_
_entity_poly.entity_id
_entity_poly.type
_entity_poly.pdbx_seq_one_letter_code
_entity_poly.pdbx_strand_id
1 'polypeptide(L)'
;PGLILHLAATFWLLGSVIRPLLGQPTVWRTPGIWHLLTAYIWILVPVMMAPLIILGVPGFPGAGIEQNAPQALIYGWVLQFGYALLPYFFSRIFLPGQPARLGGHWLSLAAVNLGGLALWASIFNDNYQLFLHGLAYGLWALSMWPVAFDLWRTIRSALARLEQVTAATI
;
A
#
# COMPACT_ATOMS: atom_id res chain seq x y z
N PRO A 1 6.80 10.20 -25.29
CA PRO A 1 6.27 8.86 -25.65
C PRO A 1 6.20 7.87 -24.47
N GLY A 2 7.25 7.70 -23.66
CA GLY A 2 7.27 6.73 -22.55
C GLY A 2 6.23 6.96 -21.45
N LEU A 3 6.06 8.20 -20.97
CA LEU A 3 5.07 8.56 -19.94
C LEU A 3 3.63 8.24 -20.37
N ILE A 4 3.26 8.59 -21.60
CA ILE A 4 1.92 8.35 -22.14
C ILE A 4 1.65 6.83 -22.20
N LEU A 5 2.61 6.05 -22.68
CA LEU A 5 2.49 4.59 -22.73
C LEU A 5 2.37 3.99 -21.32
N HIS A 6 3.19 4.45 -20.38
CA HIS A 6 3.14 4.01 -18.99
C HIS A 6 1.77 4.29 -18.34
N LEU A 7 1.21 5.48 -18.55
CA LEU A 7 -0.10 5.86 -18.04
C LEU A 7 -1.21 5.03 -18.69
N ALA A 8 -1.20 4.91 -20.02
CA ALA A 8 -2.18 4.10 -20.75
C ALA A 8 -2.16 2.63 -20.29
N ALA A 9 -0.97 2.04 -20.12
CA ALA A 9 -0.81 0.68 -19.62
C ALA A 9 -1.30 0.54 -18.17
N THR A 10 -0.99 1.51 -17.30
CA THR A 10 -1.44 1.51 -15.90
C THR A 10 -2.96 1.62 -15.80
N PHE A 11 -3.58 2.52 -16.55
CA PHE A 11 -5.04 2.64 -16.59
C PHE A 11 -5.70 1.41 -17.20
N TRP A 12 -5.10 0.81 -18.23
CA TRP A 12 -5.58 -0.44 -18.81
C TRP A 12 -5.53 -1.60 -17.82
N LEU A 13 -4.42 -1.73 -17.08
CA LEU A 13 -4.26 -2.72 -16.02
C LEU A 13 -5.31 -2.53 -14.93
N LEU A 14 -5.46 -1.30 -14.41
CA LEU A 14 -6.46 -0.98 -13.39
C LEU A 14 -7.88 -1.27 -13.89
N GLY A 15 -8.21 -0.87 -15.11
CA GLY A 15 -9.50 -1.17 -15.73
C GLY A 15 -9.75 -2.68 -15.82
N SER A 16 -8.75 -3.45 -16.21
CA SER A 16 -8.83 -4.92 -16.32
C SER A 16 -8.99 -5.60 -14.96
N VAL A 17 -8.43 -5.04 -13.89
CA VAL A 17 -8.59 -5.53 -12.50
C VAL A 17 -9.95 -5.12 -11.92
N ILE A 18 -10.37 -3.87 -12.12
CA ILE A 18 -11.59 -3.31 -11.53
C ILE A 18 -12.85 -3.88 -12.19
N ARG A 19 -12.89 -3.95 -13.52
CA ARG A 19 -14.08 -4.34 -14.29
C ARG A 19 -14.74 -5.66 -13.81
N PRO A 20 -14.02 -6.77 -13.58
CA PRO A 20 -14.64 -8.01 -13.09
C PRO A 20 -15.13 -7.92 -11.63
N LEU A 21 -14.65 -6.95 -10.86
CA LEU A 21 -15.01 -6.75 -9.47
C LEU A 21 -16.25 -5.86 -9.29
N LEU A 22 -16.66 -5.11 -10.31
CA LEU A 22 -17.80 -4.17 -10.22
C LEU A 22 -19.11 -4.85 -9.80
N GLY A 23 -19.32 -6.12 -10.18
CA GLY A 23 -20.50 -6.90 -9.78
C GLY A 23 -20.42 -7.56 -8.41
N GLN A 24 -19.33 -7.38 -7.66
CA GLN A 24 -19.03 -8.12 -6.42
C GLN A 24 -18.97 -7.18 -5.20
N PRO A 25 -20.11 -6.74 -4.63
CA PRO A 25 -20.14 -5.73 -3.57
C PRO A 25 -19.41 -6.15 -2.28
N THR A 26 -19.29 -7.45 -2.04
CA THR A 26 -18.57 -8.00 -0.89
C THR A 26 -17.06 -7.73 -0.96
N VAL A 27 -16.46 -7.74 -2.15
CA VAL A 27 -15.03 -7.46 -2.34
C VAL A 27 -14.71 -6.01 -1.99
N TRP A 28 -15.56 -5.07 -2.42
CA TRP A 28 -15.40 -3.63 -2.16
C TRP A 28 -15.51 -3.24 -0.68
N ARG A 29 -16.09 -4.11 0.15
CA ARG A 29 -16.14 -3.93 1.62
C ARG A 29 -14.87 -4.41 2.32
N THR A 30 -13.93 -5.01 1.60
CA THR A 30 -12.66 -5.48 2.18
C THR A 30 -11.57 -4.41 2.04
N PRO A 31 -10.73 -4.20 3.07
CA PRO A 31 -9.66 -3.21 3.00
C PRO A 31 -8.58 -3.57 1.97
N GLY A 32 -8.39 -4.86 1.66
CA GLY A 32 -7.36 -5.33 0.74
C GLY A 32 -7.48 -4.79 -0.67
N ILE A 33 -8.69 -4.72 -1.23
CA ILE A 33 -8.87 -4.13 -2.57
C ILE A 33 -8.56 -2.64 -2.56
N TRP A 34 -8.92 -1.93 -1.49
CA TRP A 34 -8.62 -0.51 -1.35
C TRP A 34 -7.12 -0.26 -1.25
N HIS A 35 -6.39 -1.10 -0.50
CA HIS A 35 -4.93 -1.06 -0.47
C HIS A 35 -4.32 -1.19 -1.86
N LEU A 36 -4.78 -2.17 -2.66
CA LEU A 36 -4.31 -2.33 -4.04
C LEU A 36 -4.61 -1.09 -4.87
N LEU A 37 -5.85 -0.60 -4.88
CA LEU A 37 -6.26 0.51 -5.74
C LEU A 37 -5.56 1.83 -5.38
N THR A 38 -5.51 2.17 -4.10
CA THR A 38 -4.87 3.41 -3.64
C THR A 38 -3.35 3.35 -3.76
N ALA A 39 -2.73 2.16 -3.70
CA ALA A 39 -1.30 2.01 -4.01
C ALA A 39 -0.96 2.45 -5.44
N TYR A 40 -1.83 2.17 -6.43
CA TYR A 40 -1.63 2.67 -7.80
C TYR A 40 -1.87 4.18 -7.93
N ILE A 41 -2.72 4.78 -7.09
CA ILE A 41 -2.85 6.24 -7.05
C ILE A 41 -1.49 6.86 -6.68
N TRP A 42 -0.78 6.31 -5.70
CA TRP A 42 0.53 6.82 -5.28
C TRP A 42 1.63 6.66 -6.34
N ILE A 43 1.51 5.70 -7.27
CA ILE A 43 2.37 5.65 -8.47
C ILE A 43 2.07 6.81 -9.41
N LEU A 44 0.79 7.11 -9.62
CA LEU A 44 0.36 8.09 -10.60
C LEU A 44 0.71 9.53 -10.17
N VAL A 45 0.68 9.85 -8.86
CA VAL A 45 0.90 11.22 -8.38
C VAL A 45 2.27 11.78 -8.82
N PRO A 46 3.44 11.16 -8.56
CA PRO A 46 4.72 11.66 -9.06
C PRO A 46 4.77 11.77 -10.59
N VAL A 47 4.19 10.79 -11.30
CA VAL A 47 4.17 10.76 -12.76
C VAL A 47 3.39 11.96 -13.32
N MET A 48 2.31 12.37 -12.67
CA MET A 48 1.55 13.58 -13.03
C MET A 48 2.31 14.87 -12.76
N MET A 49 3.24 14.88 -11.80
CA MET A 49 4.07 16.04 -11.50
C MET A 49 5.27 16.17 -12.45
N ALA A 50 5.69 15.08 -13.11
CA ALA A 50 6.87 15.07 -13.98
C ALA A 50 6.90 16.19 -15.05
N PRO A 51 5.80 16.55 -15.74
CA PRO A 51 5.82 17.68 -16.68
C PRO A 51 6.15 19.02 -16.02
N LEU A 52 5.65 19.27 -14.80
CA LEU A 52 5.91 20.51 -14.07
C LEU A 52 7.39 20.61 -13.66
N ILE A 53 7.98 19.48 -13.29
CA ILE A 53 9.41 19.37 -12.95
C ILE A 53 10.27 19.60 -14.20
N ILE A 54 9.97 18.90 -15.31
CA ILE A 54 10.73 18.98 -16.57
C ILE A 54 10.64 20.38 -17.19
N LEU A 55 9.49 21.04 -17.11
CA LEU A 55 9.30 22.40 -17.63
C LEU A 55 9.84 23.48 -16.70
N GLY A 56 10.35 23.13 -15.51
CA GLY A 56 10.94 24.06 -14.57
C GLY A 56 9.98 25.18 -14.14
N VAL A 57 8.71 24.85 -13.89
CA VAL A 57 7.67 25.84 -13.58
C VAL A 57 8.09 26.65 -12.34
N PRO A 58 8.16 28.00 -12.41
CA PRO A 58 8.59 28.83 -11.30
C PRO A 58 7.73 28.63 -10.05
N GLY A 59 8.37 28.52 -8.88
CA GLY A 59 7.68 28.29 -7.59
C GLY A 59 7.25 26.85 -7.34
N PHE A 60 7.52 25.92 -8.26
CA PHE A 60 7.25 24.50 -8.07
C PHE A 60 8.47 23.77 -7.46
N PRO A 61 8.32 23.00 -6.36
CA PRO A 61 9.44 22.41 -5.63
C PRO A 61 9.97 21.13 -6.32
N GLY A 62 10.49 21.26 -7.55
CA GLY A 62 10.94 20.11 -8.35
C GLY A 62 11.99 19.24 -7.65
N ALA A 63 13.04 19.86 -7.10
CA ALA A 63 14.08 19.14 -6.36
C ALA A 63 13.54 18.45 -5.10
N GLY A 64 12.60 19.09 -4.39
CA GLY A 64 11.95 18.50 -3.22
C GLY A 64 11.12 17.28 -3.58
N ILE A 65 10.41 17.29 -4.72
CA ILE A 65 9.69 16.12 -5.22
C ILE A 65 10.66 15.01 -5.62
N GLU A 66 11.73 15.31 -6.38
CA GLU A 66 12.70 14.30 -6.79
C GLU A 66 13.37 13.58 -5.61
N GLN A 67 13.66 14.31 -4.53
CA GLN A 67 14.25 13.76 -3.31
C GLN A 67 13.28 12.89 -2.50
N ASN A 68 11.97 13.17 -2.55
CA ASN A 68 10.96 12.51 -1.72
C ASN A 68 10.09 11.50 -2.47
N ALA A 69 10.02 11.57 -3.80
CA ALA A 69 9.24 10.67 -4.64
C ALA A 69 9.60 9.19 -4.43
N PRO A 70 10.88 8.79 -4.29
CA PRO A 70 11.20 7.40 -3.99
C PRO A 70 10.56 6.90 -2.70
N GLN A 71 10.52 7.73 -1.66
CA GLN A 71 9.91 7.38 -0.38
C GLN A 71 8.39 7.26 -0.50
N ALA A 72 7.75 8.22 -1.18
CA ALA A 72 6.32 8.17 -1.49
C ALA A 72 5.95 6.87 -2.23
N LEU A 73 6.80 6.41 -3.16
CA LEU A 73 6.59 5.15 -3.89
C LEU A 73 6.82 3.92 -3.00
N ILE A 74 7.84 3.90 -2.16
CA ILE A 74 8.09 2.76 -1.26
C ILE A 74 6.93 2.58 -0.29
N TYR A 75 6.53 3.64 0.42
CA TYR A 75 5.51 3.54 1.46
C TYR A 75 4.09 3.60 0.91
N GLY A 76 3.82 4.49 -0.05
CA GLY A 76 2.50 4.65 -0.66
C GLY A 76 2.16 3.56 -1.67
N TRP A 77 3.14 2.99 -2.37
CA TRP A 77 2.88 1.90 -3.32
C TRP A 77 3.33 0.53 -2.79
N VAL A 78 4.62 0.29 -2.59
CA VAL A 78 5.14 -1.06 -2.31
C VAL A 78 4.63 -1.61 -0.98
N LEU A 79 4.76 -0.84 0.10
CA LEU A 79 4.29 -1.24 1.43
C LEU A 79 2.78 -1.45 1.44
N GLN A 80 2.04 -0.50 0.87
CA GLN A 80 0.60 -0.55 0.80
C GLN A 80 0.08 -1.77 0.01
N PHE A 81 0.72 -2.07 -1.12
CA PHE A 81 0.46 -3.27 -1.89
C PHE A 81 0.79 -4.55 -1.09
N GLY A 82 1.88 -4.53 -0.34
CA GLY A 82 2.28 -5.59 0.58
C GLY A 82 1.24 -5.89 1.65
N TYR A 83 0.54 -4.88 2.17
CA TYR A 83 -0.54 -5.08 3.14
C TYR A 83 -1.70 -5.93 2.62
N ALA A 84 -1.99 -5.86 1.32
CA ALA A 84 -3.00 -6.69 0.69
C ALA A 84 -2.49 -8.10 0.39
N LEU A 85 -1.26 -8.23 -0.11
CA LEU A 85 -0.75 -9.52 -0.61
C LEU A 85 -0.07 -10.41 0.43
N LEU A 86 0.67 -9.85 1.38
CA LEU A 86 1.40 -10.67 2.37
C LEU A 86 0.44 -11.57 3.16
N PRO A 87 -0.70 -11.09 3.70
CA PRO A 87 -1.62 -11.96 4.42
C PRO A 87 -2.25 -13.04 3.53
N TYR A 88 -2.46 -12.74 2.25
CA TYR A 88 -2.94 -13.72 1.27
C TYR A 88 -1.96 -14.89 1.13
N PHE A 89 -0.68 -14.60 0.89
CA PHE A 89 0.35 -15.64 0.73
C PHE A 89 0.60 -16.41 2.03
N PHE A 90 0.65 -15.73 3.17
CA PHE A 90 0.80 -16.40 4.47
C PHE A 90 -0.35 -17.36 4.74
N SER A 91 -1.59 -16.95 4.46
CA SER A 91 -2.75 -17.83 4.61
C SER A 91 -2.65 -19.05 3.69
N ARG A 92 -2.22 -18.87 2.43
CA ARG A 92 -2.03 -19.98 1.49
C ARG A 92 -0.96 -20.99 1.94
N ILE A 93 0.15 -20.51 2.49
CA ILE A 93 1.29 -21.34 2.89
C ILE A 93 1.02 -22.04 4.22
N PHE A 94 0.56 -21.29 5.22
CA PHE A 94 0.45 -21.78 6.60
C PHE A 94 -0.94 -22.35 6.95
N LEU A 95 -1.99 -22.00 6.19
CA LEU A 95 -3.36 -22.45 6.42
C LEU A 95 -4.02 -22.96 5.12
N PRO A 96 -3.47 -23.99 4.45
CA PRO A 96 -3.90 -24.43 3.12
C PRO A 96 -5.37 -24.88 3.03
N GLY A 97 -5.98 -25.26 4.15
CA GLY A 97 -7.40 -25.63 4.24
C GLY A 97 -8.38 -24.47 4.41
N GLN A 98 -7.90 -23.22 4.46
CA GLN A 98 -8.76 -22.04 4.60
C GLN A 98 -8.78 -21.21 3.30
N PRO A 99 -9.93 -20.59 2.97
CA PRO A 99 -10.00 -19.70 1.80
C PRO A 99 -9.12 -18.47 2.03
N ALA A 100 -8.06 -18.34 1.23
CA ALA A 100 -7.18 -17.16 1.28
C ALA A 100 -7.91 -15.92 0.73
N ARG A 101 -7.75 -14.80 1.44
CA ARG A 101 -8.33 -13.50 1.09
C ARG A 101 -7.25 -12.44 1.06
N LEU A 102 -7.50 -11.35 0.34
CA LEU A 102 -6.66 -10.17 0.45
C LEU A 102 -6.65 -9.67 1.89
N GLY A 103 -5.49 -9.26 2.35
CA GLY A 103 -5.26 -8.76 3.69
C GLY A 103 -5.65 -7.30 3.88
N GLY A 104 -5.00 -6.68 4.87
CA GLY A 104 -5.16 -5.28 5.17
C GLY A 104 -6.19 -5.00 6.26
N HIS A 105 -6.12 -3.79 6.79
CA HIS A 105 -7.00 -3.29 7.84
C HIS A 105 -7.40 -1.84 7.50
N TRP A 106 -8.57 -1.38 7.96
CA TRP A 106 -9.00 0.00 7.70
C TRP A 106 -8.07 1.03 8.37
N LEU A 107 -7.60 0.73 9.59
CA LEU A 107 -6.56 1.54 10.25
C LEU A 107 -5.28 1.62 9.41
N SER A 108 -4.80 0.49 8.86
CA SER A 108 -3.59 0.51 8.03
C SER A 108 -3.81 1.30 6.75
N LEU A 109 -5.00 1.19 6.15
CA LEU A 109 -5.38 1.95 4.96
C LEU A 109 -5.41 3.45 5.25
N ALA A 110 -6.07 3.88 6.32
CA ALA A 110 -6.12 5.28 6.69
C ALA A 110 -4.72 5.82 7.01
N ALA A 111 -3.98 5.13 7.88
CA ALA A 111 -2.66 5.58 8.33
C ALA A 111 -1.64 5.65 7.19
N VAL A 112 -1.60 4.67 6.27
CA VAL A 112 -0.62 4.69 5.16
C VAL A 112 -0.88 5.84 4.19
N ASN A 113 -2.15 6.14 3.89
CA ASN A 113 -2.52 7.25 3.01
C ASN A 113 -2.32 8.60 3.70
N LEU A 114 -2.69 8.73 4.97
CA LEU A 114 -2.41 9.95 5.74
C LEU A 114 -0.91 10.21 5.86
N GLY A 115 -0.09 9.17 6.02
CA GLY A 115 1.37 9.29 6.00
C GLY A 115 1.89 9.78 4.65
N GLY A 116 1.38 9.24 3.55
CA GLY A 116 1.68 9.73 2.20
C GLY A 116 1.30 11.20 2.01
N LEU A 117 0.10 11.60 2.44
CA LEU A 117 -0.34 12.99 2.39
C LEU A 117 0.52 13.92 3.24
N ALA A 118 0.93 13.49 4.43
CA ALA A 118 1.84 14.25 5.30
C ALA A 118 3.20 14.46 4.64
N LEU A 119 3.78 13.41 4.03
CA LEU A 119 5.01 13.54 3.25
C LEU A 119 4.82 14.53 2.11
N TRP A 120 3.77 14.41 1.31
CA TRP A 120 3.52 15.34 0.21
C TRP A 120 3.34 16.78 0.69
N ALA A 121 2.58 17.01 1.75
CA ALA A 121 2.41 18.33 2.35
C ALA A 121 3.75 18.93 2.80
N SER A 122 4.67 18.09 3.29
CA SER A 122 6.00 18.54 3.73
C SER A 122 6.87 19.07 2.59
N ILE A 123 6.68 18.59 1.35
CA ILE A 123 7.43 19.04 0.18
C ILE A 123 7.07 20.48 -0.21
N PHE A 124 5.84 20.89 0.07
CA PHE A 124 5.33 22.22 -0.25
C PHE A 124 5.38 23.19 0.94
N ASN A 125 5.86 22.76 2.10
CA ASN A 125 5.81 23.55 3.32
C ASN A 125 7.08 23.42 4.17
N ASP A 126 8.05 24.28 3.87
CA ASP A 126 9.36 24.31 4.54
C ASP A 126 9.24 24.57 6.05
N ASN A 127 8.28 25.39 6.48
CA ASN A 127 8.12 25.77 7.89
C ASN A 127 7.75 24.58 8.80
N TYR A 128 7.06 23.59 8.25
CA TYR A 128 6.61 22.40 8.99
C TYR A 128 7.21 21.11 8.45
N GLN A 129 8.21 21.20 7.58
CA GLN A 129 8.76 20.05 6.86
C GLN A 129 9.18 18.92 7.81
N LEU A 130 9.94 19.24 8.86
CA LEU A 130 10.42 18.26 9.83
C LEU A 130 9.28 17.56 10.58
N PHE A 131 8.29 18.33 11.04
CA PHE A 131 7.14 17.79 11.75
C PHE A 131 6.30 16.87 10.85
N LEU A 132 6.05 17.30 9.61
CA LEU A 132 5.25 16.53 8.64
C LEU A 132 5.97 15.25 8.20
N HIS A 133 7.30 15.27 8.06
CA HIS A 133 8.10 14.05 7.85
C HIS A 133 7.98 13.09 9.04
N GLY A 134 8.16 13.59 10.26
CA GLY A 134 8.02 12.78 11.47
C GLY A 134 6.62 12.15 11.58
N LEU A 135 5.59 12.93 11.27
CA LEU A 135 4.21 12.46 11.21
C LEU A 135 4.02 11.38 10.15
N ALA A 136 4.60 11.56 8.96
CA ALA A 136 4.54 10.56 7.88
C ALA A 136 5.11 9.21 8.33
N TYR A 137 6.32 9.19 8.90
CA TYR A 137 6.93 7.96 9.39
C TYR A 137 6.17 7.35 10.56
N GLY A 138 5.68 8.17 11.49
CA GLY A 138 4.86 7.69 12.61
C GLY A 138 3.59 7.01 12.14
N LEU A 139 2.91 7.58 11.14
CA LEU A 139 1.72 7.01 10.53
C LEU A 139 2.01 5.75 9.73
N TRP A 140 3.13 5.69 8.99
CA TRP A 140 3.53 4.46 8.31
C TRP A 140 3.88 3.34 9.29
N ALA A 141 4.59 3.63 10.37
CA ALA A 141 4.85 2.66 11.43
C ALA A 141 3.54 2.16 12.07
N LEU A 142 2.62 3.06 12.39
CA LEU A 142 1.29 2.71 12.91
C LEU A 142 0.50 1.84 11.92
N SER A 143 0.63 2.11 10.62
CA SER A 143 -0.07 1.35 9.58
C SER A 143 0.38 -0.13 9.50
N MET A 144 1.62 -0.43 9.89
CA MET A 144 2.15 -1.81 9.86
C MET A 144 1.54 -2.68 10.96
N TRP A 145 1.19 -2.09 12.10
CA TRP A 145 0.77 -2.79 13.31
C TRP A 145 -0.33 -3.86 13.09
N PRO A 146 -1.52 -3.54 12.54
CA PRO A 146 -2.57 -4.54 12.39
C PRO A 146 -2.18 -5.67 11.44
N VAL A 147 -1.43 -5.37 10.38
CA VAL A 147 -0.99 -6.37 9.41
C VAL A 147 0.04 -7.31 10.02
N ALA A 148 1.04 -6.76 10.73
CA ALA A 148 2.03 -7.57 11.44
C ALA A 148 1.38 -8.50 12.48
N PHE A 149 0.40 -7.99 13.22
CA PHE A 149 -0.37 -8.78 14.18
C PHE A 149 -1.14 -9.93 13.52
N ASP A 150 -1.79 -9.69 12.37
CA ASP A 150 -2.50 -10.72 11.62
C ASP A 150 -1.58 -11.81 11.04
N LEU A 151 -0.40 -11.41 10.55
CA LEU A 151 0.62 -12.37 10.09
C LEU A 151 1.12 -13.23 11.26
N TRP A 152 1.41 -12.62 12.40
CA TRP A 152 1.82 -13.34 13.60
C TRP A 152 0.75 -14.32 14.09
N ARG A 153 -0.52 -13.90 14.08
CA ARG A 153 -1.65 -14.78 14.43
C ARG A 153 -1.77 -15.97 13.47
N THR A 154 -1.54 -15.75 12.17
CA THR A 154 -1.54 -16.81 11.15
C THR A 154 -0.46 -17.85 11.44
N ILE A 155 0.76 -17.40 11.70
CA ILE A 155 1.88 -18.30 12.05
C ILE A 155 1.58 -19.09 13.32
N ARG A 156 1.15 -18.42 14.41
CA ARG A 156 0.81 -19.11 15.67
C ARG A 156 -0.29 -20.15 15.50
N SER A 157 -1.30 -19.84 14.69
CA SER A 157 -2.40 -20.78 14.41
C SER A 157 -1.93 -22.01 13.63
N ALA A 158 -0.97 -21.83 12.72
CA ALA A 158 -0.38 -22.94 11.98
C ALA A 158 0.51 -23.83 12.87
N LEU A 159 1.34 -23.23 13.73
CA LEU A 159 2.16 -23.96 14.69
C LEU A 159 1.30 -24.82 15.64
N ALA A 160 0.24 -24.24 16.22
CA ALA A 160 -0.67 -24.97 17.10
C ALA A 160 -1.36 -26.16 16.40
N ARG A 161 -1.66 -26.05 15.09
CA ARG A 161 -2.22 -27.16 14.31
C ARG A 161 -1.20 -28.29 14.11
N LEU A 162 0.06 -27.95 13.86
CA LEU A 162 1.12 -28.95 13.71
C LEU A 162 1.33 -29.73 15.00
N GLU A 163 1.36 -29.04 16.15
CA GLU A 163 1.47 -29.68 17.48
C GLU A 163 0.33 -30.66 17.74
N GLN A 164 -0.91 -30.30 17.38
CA GLN A 164 -2.08 -31.19 17.53
C GLN A 164 -1.99 -32.44 16.64
N VAL A 165 -1.56 -32.28 15.38
CA VAL A 165 -1.39 -33.42 14.46
C VAL A 165 -0.32 -34.37 14.98
N THR A 166 0.82 -33.85 15.43
CA THR A 166 1.90 -34.65 16.02
C THR A 166 1.45 -35.37 17.27
N ALA A 167 0.74 -34.71 18.18
CA ALA A 167 0.24 -35.34 19.41
C ALA A 167 -0.79 -36.46 19.14
N ALA A 168 -1.55 -36.37 18.04
CA ALA A 168 -2.53 -37.39 17.66
C ALA A 168 -1.91 -38.59 16.92
N THR A 169 -0.64 -38.50 16.50
CA THR A 169 0.07 -39.59 15.81
C THR A 169 0.96 -40.43 16.73
N ILE A 170 1.10 -40.04 18.00
CA ILE A 170 1.83 -40.76 19.07
C ILE A 170 0.82 -41.47 19.96
#